data_AF-A0A075X3N8-F1
#
_entry.id   AF-A0A075X3N8-F1
#
_cell.length_a   1.000
_cell.length_b   1.000
_cell.length_c   1.000
_cell.angle_alpha   90.00
_cell.angle_beta   90.00
_cell.angle_gamma   90.00
#
_symmetry.space_group_name_H-M   'P 1'
#
loop_
_entity.id
_entity.type
_entity.pdbx_description
1 polymer ?
#
loop_
_entity_poly.entity_id
_entity_poly.type
_entity_poly.pdbx_seq_one_letter_code
_entity_poly.pdbx_strand_id
1 'polypeptide(L)'
;PDMSLMGAIDTSPEHQGKDAGELAGLSEPLEVPITNQLEPMLGYVAGERHMQPGVMVDFTHPDAVYDNVRSAIAYGIRPVVGTTGLSPEQIEDLASFADKASTGCLLIPNFSIGMVLLQQAAVTASQYFDHVEIIELHHNQKADAPSGTAIQTAQMLAEMGKTFNSAIVKET
;
A
#
# COMPACT_ATOMS: atom_id res chain seq x y z
N PRO A 1 -17.32 16.24 5.94
CA PRO A 1 -16.21 15.29 5.76
C PRO A 1 -16.15 14.89 4.29
N ASP A 2 -14.96 14.55 3.80
CA ASP A 2 -14.66 14.20 2.40
C ASP A 2 -14.65 12.69 2.13
N MET A 3 -14.72 11.87 3.19
CA MET A 3 -14.79 10.41 3.12
C MET A 3 -15.93 9.86 3.98
N SER A 4 -16.47 8.71 3.58
CA SER A 4 -17.48 7.94 4.30
C SER A 4 -17.19 6.44 4.14
N LEU A 5 -17.32 5.68 5.23
CA LEU A 5 -17.12 4.24 5.22
C LEU A 5 -18.40 3.56 4.73
N MET A 6 -18.34 2.90 3.57
CA MET A 6 -19.50 2.23 2.99
C MET A 6 -19.63 0.77 3.42
N GLY A 7 -18.52 0.12 3.80
CA GLY A 7 -18.49 -1.30 4.13
C GLY A 7 -17.19 -1.71 4.82
N ALA A 8 -17.26 -2.82 5.57
CA ALA A 8 -16.12 -3.44 6.22
C ALA A 8 -16.14 -4.96 5.96
N ILE A 9 -15.00 -5.51 5.54
CA ILE A 9 -14.85 -6.92 5.20
C ILE A 9 -13.73 -7.55 6.05
N ASP A 10 -14.02 -8.68 6.69
CA ASP A 10 -13.05 -9.48 7.44
C ASP A 10 -13.43 -10.98 7.33
N THR A 11 -12.46 -11.87 7.37
CA THR A 11 -12.69 -13.33 7.35
C THR A 11 -12.88 -13.94 8.74
N SER A 12 -12.49 -13.22 9.79
CA SER A 12 -12.56 -13.64 11.19
C SER A 12 -14.02 -13.88 11.60
N PRO A 13 -14.43 -15.12 11.91
CA PRO A 13 -15.81 -15.44 12.24
C PRO A 13 -16.35 -14.67 13.45
N GLU A 14 -15.49 -14.36 14.42
CA GLU A 14 -15.81 -13.63 15.65
C GLU A 14 -16.14 -12.14 15.43
N HIS A 15 -15.84 -11.60 14.24
CA HIS A 15 -16.13 -10.21 13.89
C HIS A 15 -17.42 -10.05 13.08
N GLN A 16 -17.95 -11.14 12.51
CA GLN A 16 -19.10 -11.08 11.61
C GLN A 16 -20.35 -10.49 12.29
N GLY A 17 -20.96 -9.50 11.63
CA GLY A 17 -22.16 -8.81 12.11
C GLY A 17 -21.93 -7.75 13.18
N LYS A 18 -20.70 -7.60 13.72
CA LYS A 18 -20.36 -6.47 14.60
C LYS A 18 -20.29 -5.18 13.80
N ASP A 19 -20.56 -4.05 14.45
CA ASP A 19 -20.35 -2.74 13.85
C ASP A 19 -18.85 -2.43 13.72
N ALA A 20 -18.44 -1.95 12.55
CA ALA A 20 -17.05 -1.63 12.26
C ALA A 20 -16.51 -0.49 13.12
N GLY A 21 -17.33 0.50 13.47
CA GLY A 21 -16.95 1.61 14.34
C GLY A 21 -16.75 1.16 15.77
N GLU A 22 -17.67 0.36 16.30
CA GLU A 22 -17.56 -0.22 17.64
C GLU A 22 -16.31 -1.10 17.78
N LEU A 23 -16.06 -1.98 16.79
CA LEU A 23 -14.88 -2.84 16.80
C LEU A 23 -13.59 -2.02 16.73
N ALA A 24 -13.59 -0.89 16.01
CA ALA A 24 -12.47 0.05 15.94
C ALA A 24 -12.32 0.93 17.19
N GLY A 25 -13.20 0.81 18.19
CA GLY A 25 -13.15 1.57 19.44
C GLY A 25 -13.74 2.97 19.37
N LEU A 26 -14.59 3.25 18.38
CA LEU A 26 -15.35 4.50 18.32
C LEU A 26 -16.45 4.52 19.37
N SER A 27 -16.80 5.72 19.85
CA SER A 27 -17.81 5.90 20.90
C SER A 27 -19.25 5.67 20.42
N GLU A 28 -19.50 5.85 19.12
CA GLU A 28 -20.82 5.66 18.49
C GLU A 28 -20.66 4.68 17.31
N PRO A 29 -21.64 3.79 17.08
CA PRO A 29 -21.61 2.85 15.97
C PRO A 29 -21.73 3.59 14.63
N LEU A 30 -21.11 3.05 13.59
CA LEU A 30 -21.16 3.61 12.24
C LEU A 30 -22.36 3.10 11.41
N GLU A 31 -23.09 2.11 11.92
CA GLU A 31 -24.12 1.36 11.20
C GLU A 31 -23.55 0.59 10.00
N VAL A 32 -22.28 0.18 10.09
CA VAL A 32 -21.58 -0.57 9.06
C VAL A 32 -21.22 -1.94 9.62
N PRO A 33 -22.02 -3.00 9.33
CA PRO A 33 -21.71 -4.33 9.80
C PRO A 33 -20.48 -4.91 9.07
N ILE A 34 -19.64 -5.60 9.81
CA ILE A 34 -18.55 -6.40 9.23
C ILE A 34 -19.16 -7.63 8.57
N THR A 35 -18.82 -7.85 7.31
CA THR A 35 -19.24 -9.03 6.54
C THR A 35 -18.02 -9.76 5.97
N ASN A 36 -18.25 -10.89 5.32
CA ASN A 36 -17.20 -11.69 4.67
C ASN A 36 -17.40 -11.82 3.16
N GLN A 37 -18.28 -11.00 2.55
CA GLN A 37 -18.60 -11.07 1.13
C GLN A 37 -18.15 -9.79 0.42
N LEU A 38 -17.00 -9.86 -0.25
CA LEU A 38 -16.42 -8.73 -0.96
C LEU A 38 -17.24 -8.31 -2.20
N GLU A 39 -17.57 -9.25 -3.09
CA GLU A 39 -18.23 -8.92 -4.35
C GLU A 39 -19.60 -8.21 -4.20
N PRO A 40 -20.51 -8.63 -3.31
CA PRO A 40 -21.75 -7.89 -3.07
C PRO A 40 -21.50 -6.46 -2.61
N MET A 41 -20.49 -6.25 -1.76
CA MET A 41 -20.08 -4.93 -1.29
C MET A 41 -19.55 -4.07 -2.44
N LEU A 42 -18.67 -4.63 -3.28
CA LEU A 42 -18.16 -3.95 -4.48
C LEU A 42 -19.29 -3.56 -5.43
N GLY A 43 -20.24 -4.47 -5.68
CA GLY A 43 -21.42 -4.20 -6.51
C GLY A 43 -22.30 -3.09 -5.94
N TYR A 44 -22.50 -3.07 -4.62
CA TYR A 44 -23.23 -2.00 -3.94
C TYR A 44 -22.53 -0.65 -4.09
N VAL A 45 -21.22 -0.55 -3.84
CA VAL A 45 -20.47 0.71 -4.02
C VAL A 45 -20.46 1.16 -5.48
N ALA A 46 -20.24 0.25 -6.43
CA ALA A 46 -20.20 0.55 -7.85
C ALA A 46 -21.57 1.00 -8.40
N GLY A 47 -22.66 0.57 -7.77
CA GLY A 47 -24.03 0.94 -8.14
C GLY A 47 -24.42 2.39 -7.78
N GLU A 48 -23.68 3.04 -6.89
CA GLU A 48 -24.01 4.37 -6.36
C GLU A 48 -23.63 5.48 -7.36
N ARG A 49 -24.61 5.91 -8.17
CA ARG A 49 -24.38 6.81 -9.32
C ARG A 49 -24.16 8.28 -8.94
N HIS A 50 -24.45 8.66 -7.70
CA HIS A 50 -24.34 10.03 -7.24
C HIS A 50 -23.02 10.33 -6.51
N MET A 51 -22.16 9.33 -6.35
CA MET A 51 -20.90 9.47 -5.64
C MET A 51 -19.70 9.43 -6.59
N GLN A 52 -18.57 9.92 -6.08
CA GLN A 52 -17.27 9.68 -6.71
C GLN A 52 -17.00 8.17 -6.73
N PRO A 53 -16.17 7.67 -7.67
CA PRO A 53 -15.92 6.23 -7.73
C PRO A 53 -15.28 5.75 -6.42
N GLY A 54 -15.79 4.62 -5.91
CA GLY A 54 -15.37 4.07 -4.64
C GLY A 54 -13.89 3.71 -4.58
N VAL A 55 -13.36 3.72 -3.36
CA VAL A 55 -12.00 3.29 -3.05
C VAL A 55 -12.09 2.08 -2.12
N MET A 56 -11.27 1.06 -2.37
CA MET A 56 -11.08 -0.08 -1.48
C MET A 56 -9.69 0.00 -0.86
N VAL A 57 -9.59 -0.04 0.47
CA VAL A 57 -8.31 -0.13 1.18
C VAL A 57 -8.10 -1.57 1.63
N ASP A 58 -7.04 -2.24 1.16
CA ASP A 58 -6.78 -3.65 1.43
C ASP A 58 -5.59 -3.83 2.39
N PHE A 59 -5.90 -4.42 3.55
CA PHE A 59 -4.96 -4.90 4.57
C PHE A 59 -5.28 -6.36 4.93
N THR A 60 -5.36 -7.21 3.91
CA THR A 60 -5.64 -8.64 4.06
C THR A 60 -4.38 -9.50 4.14
N HIS A 61 -4.54 -10.82 4.12
CA HIS A 61 -3.45 -11.79 4.06
C HIS A 61 -2.84 -11.85 2.64
N PRO A 62 -1.52 -12.12 2.48
CA PRO A 62 -0.87 -12.32 1.18
C PRO A 62 -1.59 -13.27 0.22
N ASP A 63 -2.29 -14.29 0.74
CA ASP A 63 -3.00 -15.27 -0.09
C ASP A 63 -4.27 -14.71 -0.75
N ALA A 64 -4.84 -13.62 -0.21
CA ALA A 64 -6.12 -13.07 -0.66
C ALA A 64 -5.97 -11.78 -1.49
N VAL A 65 -4.87 -11.03 -1.30
CA VAL A 65 -4.71 -9.68 -1.85
C VAL A 65 -4.82 -9.64 -3.37
N TYR A 66 -4.27 -10.62 -4.10
CA TYR A 66 -4.33 -10.62 -5.57
C TYR A 66 -5.77 -10.67 -6.09
N ASP A 67 -6.58 -11.59 -5.56
CA ASP A 67 -7.96 -11.78 -6.00
C ASP A 67 -8.86 -10.62 -5.55
N ASN A 68 -8.61 -10.05 -4.37
CA ASN A 68 -9.33 -8.87 -3.88
C ASN A 68 -9.10 -7.66 -4.80
N VAL A 69 -7.83 -7.36 -5.11
CA VAL A 69 -7.44 -6.22 -5.94
C VAL A 69 -7.99 -6.38 -7.35
N ARG A 70 -7.84 -7.58 -7.93
CA ARG A 70 -8.41 -7.91 -9.24
C ARG A 70 -9.93 -7.73 -9.25
N SER A 71 -10.63 -8.19 -8.20
CA SER A 71 -12.08 -8.01 -8.08
C SER A 71 -12.47 -6.54 -8.02
N ALA A 72 -11.82 -5.74 -7.16
CA ALA A 72 -12.10 -4.31 -7.06
C ALA A 72 -11.93 -3.58 -8.41
N ILE A 73 -10.84 -3.86 -9.14
CA ILE A 73 -10.60 -3.29 -10.48
C ILE A 73 -11.72 -3.67 -11.45
N ALA A 74 -12.19 -4.93 -11.41
CA ALA A 74 -13.26 -5.43 -12.29
C ALA A 74 -14.60 -4.72 -12.05
N TYR A 75 -14.87 -4.31 -10.81
CA TYR A 75 -16.06 -3.51 -10.44
C TYR A 75 -15.85 -1.99 -10.61
N GLY A 76 -14.70 -1.54 -11.13
CA GLY A 76 -14.37 -0.12 -11.29
C GLY A 76 -14.04 0.61 -9.99
N ILE A 77 -13.81 -0.14 -8.91
CA ILE A 77 -13.41 0.38 -7.60
C ILE A 77 -11.89 0.51 -7.55
N ARG A 78 -11.39 1.64 -7.06
CA ARG A 78 -9.94 1.92 -7.03
C ARG A 78 -9.29 1.27 -5.81
N PRO A 79 -8.37 0.31 -5.98
CA PRO A 79 -7.68 -0.32 -4.86
C PRO A 79 -6.53 0.54 -4.32
N VAL A 80 -6.38 0.58 -3.01
CA VAL A 80 -5.24 1.12 -2.26
C VAL A 80 -4.76 0.02 -1.33
N VAL A 81 -3.60 -0.56 -1.62
CA VAL A 81 -3.19 -1.85 -1.05
C VAL A 81 -1.93 -1.68 -0.22
N GLY A 82 -2.00 -2.10 1.04
CA GLY A 82 -0.84 -2.18 1.93
C GLY A 82 -0.36 -3.59 2.24
N THR A 83 -1.13 -4.60 1.85
CA THR A 83 -0.73 -5.99 1.98
C THR A 83 0.46 -6.30 1.09
N THR A 84 1.47 -6.91 1.70
CA THR A 84 2.65 -7.42 1.01
C THR A 84 2.40 -8.84 0.48
N GLY A 85 3.31 -9.37 -0.33
CA GLY A 85 3.25 -10.76 -0.80
C GLY A 85 2.75 -10.95 -2.23
N LEU A 86 2.42 -9.86 -2.94
CA LEU A 86 2.26 -9.90 -4.39
C LEU A 86 3.63 -10.16 -5.07
N SER A 87 3.69 -11.14 -5.97
CA SER A 87 4.85 -11.39 -6.80
C SER A 87 5.00 -10.33 -7.90
N PRO A 88 6.21 -10.13 -8.48
CA PRO A 88 6.39 -9.23 -9.62
C PRO A 88 5.45 -9.53 -10.79
N GLU A 89 5.19 -10.80 -11.08
CA GLU A 89 4.29 -11.25 -12.15
C GLU A 89 2.83 -10.90 -11.82
N GLN A 90 2.42 -11.03 -10.56
CA GLN A 90 1.09 -10.62 -10.10
C GLN A 90 0.90 -9.11 -10.21
N ILE A 91 1.93 -8.33 -9.87
CA ILE A 91 1.93 -6.87 -10.00
C ILE A 91 1.78 -6.45 -11.47
N GLU A 92 2.51 -7.09 -12.37
CA GLU A 92 2.44 -6.80 -13.82
C GLU A 92 1.07 -7.17 -14.41
N ASP A 93 0.50 -8.32 -14.02
CA ASP A 93 -0.83 -8.72 -14.42
C ASP A 93 -1.91 -7.74 -13.92
N LEU A 94 -1.84 -7.32 -12.64
CA LEU A 94 -2.75 -6.33 -12.07
C LEU A 94 -2.60 -4.96 -12.75
N ALA A 95 -1.38 -4.55 -13.10
CA ALA A 95 -1.13 -3.31 -13.85
C ALA A 95 -1.79 -3.37 -15.23
N SER A 96 -1.60 -4.46 -15.98
CA SER A 96 -2.25 -4.66 -17.29
C SER A 96 -3.78 -4.66 -17.17
N PHE A 97 -4.32 -5.26 -16.11
CA PHE A 97 -5.74 -5.31 -15.87
C PHE A 97 -6.33 -3.93 -15.51
N ALA A 98 -5.66 -3.18 -14.64
CA ALA A 98 -6.01 -1.82 -14.26
C ALA A 98 -6.03 -0.88 -15.48
N ASP A 99 -5.02 -0.96 -16.35
CA ASP A 99 -4.94 -0.18 -17.59
C ASP A 99 -6.11 -0.49 -18.53
N LYS A 100 -6.40 -1.78 -18.77
CA LYS A 100 -7.54 -2.21 -19.60
C LYS A 100 -8.88 -1.75 -19.03
N ALA A 101 -9.02 -1.73 -17.71
CA ALA A 101 -10.23 -1.28 -17.02
C ALA A 101 -10.32 0.25 -16.89
N SER A 102 -9.24 0.99 -17.18
CA SER A 102 -9.13 2.42 -16.89
C SER A 102 -9.39 2.77 -15.42
N THR A 103 -8.97 1.89 -14.51
CA THR A 103 -9.16 2.02 -13.06
C THR A 103 -7.82 2.25 -12.39
N GLY A 104 -7.73 3.28 -11.54
CA GLY A 104 -6.50 3.54 -10.78
C GLY A 104 -6.29 2.51 -9.67
N CYS A 105 -5.05 2.08 -9.48
CA CYS A 105 -4.65 1.16 -8.41
C CYS A 105 -3.34 1.63 -7.78
N LEU A 106 -3.26 1.64 -6.45
CA LEU A 106 -2.06 1.97 -5.70
C LEU A 106 -1.60 0.75 -4.89
N LEU A 107 -0.43 0.22 -5.22
CA LEU A 107 0.28 -0.79 -4.42
C LEU A 107 1.36 -0.06 -3.62
N ILE A 108 1.22 -0.01 -2.30
CA ILE A 108 1.99 0.90 -1.45
C ILE A 108 2.79 0.07 -0.43
N PRO A 109 4.12 -0.04 -0.60
CA PRO A 109 4.96 -0.80 0.34
C PRO A 109 5.13 -0.08 1.70
N ASN A 110 4.88 1.23 1.76
CA ASN A 110 4.97 2.03 2.98
C ASN A 110 4.01 3.24 2.94
N PHE A 111 3.09 3.33 3.92
CA PHE A 111 2.11 4.42 4.03
C PHE A 111 2.63 5.65 4.80
N SER A 112 3.85 5.63 5.33
CA SER A 112 4.43 6.75 6.05
C SER A 112 4.74 7.91 5.10
N ILE A 113 3.92 8.96 5.18
CA ILE A 113 4.09 10.19 4.39
C ILE A 113 5.50 10.77 4.56
N GLY A 114 5.99 10.85 5.80
CA GLY A 114 7.32 11.40 6.09
C GLY A 114 8.43 10.60 5.41
N MET A 115 8.27 9.28 5.30
CA MET A 115 9.27 8.43 4.64
C MET A 115 9.26 8.61 3.13
N VAL A 116 8.09 8.67 2.50
CA VAL A 116 7.96 8.91 1.06
C VAL A 116 8.52 10.29 0.68
N LEU A 117 8.24 11.31 1.49
CA LEU A 117 8.81 12.65 1.31
C LEU A 117 10.34 12.66 1.45
N LEU A 118 10.89 11.93 2.45
CA LEU A 118 12.32 11.78 2.61
C LEU A 118 12.95 11.11 1.39
N GLN A 119 12.38 10.00 0.91
CA GLN A 119 12.87 9.28 -0.27
C GLN A 119 12.87 10.17 -1.51
N GLN A 120 11.78 10.90 -1.75
CA GLN A 120 11.69 11.81 -2.89
C GLN A 120 12.71 12.96 -2.79
N ALA A 121 12.89 13.54 -1.60
CA ALA A 121 13.89 14.58 -1.37
C ALA A 121 15.32 14.04 -1.53
N ALA A 122 15.59 12.84 -1.04
CA ALA A 122 16.90 12.18 -1.15
C ALA A 122 17.26 11.88 -2.61
N VAL A 123 16.33 11.34 -3.40
CA VAL A 123 16.52 11.11 -4.85
C VAL A 123 16.77 12.43 -5.58
N THR A 124 16.06 13.50 -5.21
CA THR A 124 16.30 14.82 -5.81
C THR A 124 17.67 15.37 -5.43
N ALA A 125 18.07 15.25 -4.16
CA ALA A 125 19.36 15.73 -3.67
C ALA A 125 20.54 14.95 -4.29
N SER A 126 20.39 13.65 -4.48
CA SER A 126 21.47 12.76 -4.98
C SER A 126 21.99 13.14 -6.37
N GLN A 127 21.18 13.86 -7.15
CA GLN A 127 21.59 14.47 -8.43
C GLN A 127 22.79 15.42 -8.26
N TYR A 128 22.88 16.09 -7.11
CA TYR A 128 23.86 17.14 -6.83
C TYR A 128 25.00 16.69 -5.90
N PHE A 129 24.88 15.53 -5.24
CA PHE A 129 25.88 15.02 -4.29
C PHE A 129 26.46 13.69 -4.77
N ASP A 130 27.77 13.48 -4.64
CA ASP A 130 28.46 12.26 -5.06
C ASP A 130 28.68 11.24 -3.93
N HIS A 131 28.33 11.64 -2.71
CA HIS A 131 28.49 10.84 -1.50
C HIS A 131 27.17 10.70 -0.75
N VAL A 132 26.91 9.50 -0.22
CA VAL A 132 25.68 9.20 0.52
C VAL A 132 25.91 8.11 1.56
N GLU A 133 25.28 8.26 2.71
CA GLU A 133 25.14 7.20 3.71
C GLU A 133 23.69 7.15 4.20
N ILE A 134 23.20 5.94 4.47
CA ILE A 134 21.89 5.72 5.08
C ILE A 134 22.14 5.16 6.48
N ILE A 135 21.67 5.89 7.48
CA ILE A 135 21.73 5.48 8.89
C ILE A 135 20.30 5.22 9.35
N GLU A 136 20.06 4.02 9.87
CA GLU A 136 18.76 3.63 10.41
C GLU A 136 18.87 3.16 11.85
N LEU A 137 17.81 3.38 12.63
CA LEU A 137 17.70 2.92 14.01
C LEU A 137 16.36 2.22 14.20
N HIS A 138 16.41 1.03 14.81
CA HIS A 138 15.23 0.22 15.13
C HIS A 138 15.31 -0.30 16.57
N HIS A 139 14.17 -0.70 17.12
CA HIS A 139 14.13 -1.40 18.40
C HIS A 139 14.90 -2.73 18.30
N ASN A 140 15.41 -3.23 19.42
CA ASN A 140 16.30 -4.39 19.50
C ASN A 140 15.64 -5.75 19.17
N GLN A 141 14.33 -5.79 18.92
CA GLN A 141 13.60 -7.00 18.58
C GLN A 141 13.38 -7.15 17.06
N LYS A 142 13.83 -6.18 16.26
CA LYS A 142 13.72 -6.26 14.81
C LYS A 142 14.66 -7.34 14.28
N ALA A 143 14.11 -8.29 13.55
CA ALA A 143 14.85 -9.47 13.08
C ALA A 143 15.73 -9.19 11.85
N ASP A 144 15.31 -8.27 11.00
CA ASP A 144 15.97 -7.91 9.74
C ASP A 144 16.80 -6.62 9.86
N ALA A 145 18.02 -6.66 9.30
CA ALA A 145 18.91 -5.50 9.15
C ALA A 145 19.77 -5.65 7.87
N PRO A 146 19.89 -4.61 7.02
CA PRO A 146 19.15 -3.33 7.04
C PRO A 146 17.62 -3.54 6.89
N SER A 147 16.80 -2.58 7.31
CA SER A 147 15.35 -2.65 7.12
C SER A 147 14.96 -2.58 5.65
N GLY A 148 13.80 -3.15 5.31
CA GLY A 148 13.24 -3.06 3.96
C GLY A 148 13.15 -1.61 3.44
N THR A 149 12.80 -0.66 4.31
CA THR A 149 12.73 0.77 3.98
C THR A 149 14.12 1.34 3.63
N ALA A 150 15.17 0.99 4.39
CA ALA A 150 16.53 1.43 4.11
C ALA A 150 17.03 0.85 2.78
N ILE A 151 16.78 -0.44 2.53
CA ILE A 151 17.12 -1.12 1.27
C ILE A 151 16.39 -0.47 0.09
N GLN A 152 15.08 -0.23 0.21
CA GLN A 152 14.29 0.42 -0.85
C GLN A 152 14.81 1.82 -1.15
N THR A 153 15.14 2.60 -0.11
CA THR A 153 15.71 3.94 -0.28
C THR A 153 17.06 3.88 -1.02
N ALA A 154 17.92 2.91 -0.69
CA ALA A 154 19.17 2.68 -1.39
C ALA A 154 18.96 2.28 -2.87
N GLN A 155 17.98 1.43 -3.15
CA GLN A 155 17.61 1.03 -4.51
C GLN A 155 17.15 2.23 -5.33
N MET A 156 16.25 3.06 -4.80
CA MET A 156 15.79 4.29 -5.47
C MET A 156 16.94 5.27 -5.79
N LEU A 157 17.92 5.38 -4.90
CA LEU A 157 19.12 6.19 -5.14
C LEU A 157 20.00 5.58 -6.24
N ALA A 158 20.16 4.26 -6.26
CA ALA A 158 20.98 3.54 -7.24
C ALA A 158 20.36 3.51 -8.64
N GLU A 159 19.03 3.49 -8.76
CA GLU A 159 18.29 3.52 -10.03
C GLU A 159 18.61 4.75 -10.90
N MET A 160 19.16 5.81 -10.30
CA MET A 160 19.66 6.99 -11.02
C MET A 160 20.88 6.70 -11.90
N GLY A 161 21.49 5.51 -11.81
CA GLY A 161 22.68 5.13 -12.58
C GLY A 161 23.95 5.87 -12.15
N LYS A 162 23.91 6.54 -10.99
CA LYS A 162 25.03 7.29 -10.41
C LYS A 162 25.77 6.40 -9.40
N THR A 163 27.08 6.27 -9.57
CA THR A 163 27.94 5.60 -8.59
C THR A 163 28.29 6.57 -7.46
N PHE A 164 27.77 6.30 -6.26
CA PHE A 164 28.12 7.08 -5.06
C PHE A 164 29.38 6.54 -4.39
N ASN A 165 30.08 7.39 -3.65
CA ASN A 165 31.22 7.03 -2.80
C ASN A 165 32.37 6.34 -3.56
N SER A 166 32.70 6.79 -4.76
CA SER A 166 33.85 6.25 -5.52
C SER A 166 35.16 6.43 -4.73
N ALA A 167 35.95 5.36 -4.59
CA ALA A 167 37.22 5.41 -3.86
C ALA A 167 38.26 6.26 -4.62
N ILE A 168 38.72 7.35 -4.00
CA ILE A 168 39.69 8.29 -4.59
C ILE A 168 41.13 7.90 -4.23
N VAL A 169 41.33 7.13 -3.15
CA VAL A 169 42.65 6.75 -2.63
C VAL A 169 42.73 5.24 -2.48
N LYS A 170 43.83 4.64 -2.94
CA LYS A 170 44.20 3.26 -2.60
C LYS A 170 44.99 3.29 -1.31
N GLU A 171 44.46 2.68 -0.25
CA GLU A 171 45.24 2.45 0.96
C GLU A 171 46.43 1.53 0.63
N THR A 172 47.63 2.00 0.99
CA THR A 172 48.91 1.27 0.87
C THR A 172 49.18 0.44 2.11
#